data_AF-V6MCY3-F1
#
_entry.id   AF-V6MCY3-F1
#
_cell.length_a   1.000
_cell.length_b   1.000
_cell.length_c   1.000
_cell.angle_alpha   90.00
_cell.angle_beta   90.00
_cell.angle_gamma   90.00
#
_symmetry.space_group_name_H-M   'P 1'
#
loop_
_entity.id
_entity.type
_entity.pdbx_description
1 polymer ?
#
loop_
_entity_poly.entity_id
_entity_poly.type
_entity_poly.pdbx_seq_one_letter_code
_entity_poly.pdbx_strand_id
1 'polypeptide(L)'
;MRIITVFFLSLCIVLSLIITVIHAETFKYGPHNTITIEALQKEIDFNLLVPTKIPKEWVLEIKDGPRKNGKHEYCNLNFLDKNDQYLMMSLNQKKAIFKELDSYQNIGDNTEIVQIGSIEGHYEAWVGTRNGNIPGGFLRWIQKGTYVEMVSSRLSKEEMVNIAKSIK
;
A
#
# COMPACT_ATOMS: atom_id res chain seq x y z
N MET A 1 -7.76 -9.94 -51.96
CA MET A 1 -6.66 -9.41 -51.12
C MET A 1 -7.12 -8.10 -50.49
N ARG A 2 -6.84 -7.88 -49.19
CA ARG A 2 -7.09 -6.64 -48.40
C ARG A 2 -8.47 -6.45 -47.74
N ILE A 3 -9.02 -7.42 -47.02
CA ILE A 3 -10.07 -7.13 -46.00
C ILE A 3 -9.87 -7.91 -44.69
N ILE A 4 -9.11 -9.02 -44.70
CA ILE A 4 -9.08 -9.96 -43.55
C ILE A 4 -8.07 -9.56 -42.44
N THR A 5 -7.12 -8.65 -42.70
CA THR A 5 -6.08 -8.30 -41.72
C THR A 5 -6.46 -7.22 -40.70
N VAL A 6 -7.58 -6.52 -40.85
CA VAL A 6 -7.97 -5.43 -39.92
C VAL A 6 -8.75 -5.98 -38.70
N PHE A 7 -9.43 -7.12 -38.83
CA PHE A 7 -10.20 -7.69 -37.73
C PHE A 7 -9.36 -8.35 -36.63
N PHE A 8 -8.15 -8.81 -36.96
CA PHE A 8 -7.27 -9.46 -35.98
C PHE A 8 -6.51 -8.48 -35.07
N LEU A 9 -6.27 -7.23 -35.49
CA LEU A 9 -5.68 -6.22 -34.60
C LEU A 9 -6.69 -5.65 -33.59
N SER A 10 -7.97 -5.56 -33.99
CA SER A 10 -9.01 -5.05 -33.09
C SER A 10 -9.28 -6.02 -31.94
N LEU A 11 -9.26 -7.34 -32.18
CA LEU A 11 -9.51 -8.35 -31.15
C LEU A 11 -8.43 -8.39 -30.05
N CYS A 12 -7.17 -8.10 -30.39
CA CYS A 12 -6.07 -8.03 -29.42
C CYS A 12 -6.16 -6.83 -28.48
N ILE A 13 -6.81 -5.73 -28.90
CA ILE A 13 -6.98 -4.54 -28.05
C ILE A 13 -8.15 -4.74 -27.07
N VAL A 14 -9.15 -5.56 -27.41
CA VAL A 14 -10.27 -5.83 -26.48
C VAL A 14 -9.87 -6.81 -25.37
N LEU A 15 -8.92 -7.72 -25.61
CA LEU A 15 -8.44 -8.66 -24.59
C LEU A 15 -7.46 -8.06 -23.56
N SER A 16 -6.91 -6.86 -23.77
CA SER A 16 -6.04 -6.22 -22.78
C SER A 16 -6.80 -5.44 -21.70
N LEU A 17 -8.12 -5.32 -21.82
CA LEU A 17 -9.01 -4.73 -20.81
C LEU A 17 -9.58 -5.78 -19.85
N ILE A 18 -8.90 -6.91 -19.65
CA ILE A 18 -9.13 -7.70 -18.43
C ILE A 18 -8.54 -6.86 -17.29
N ILE A 19 -9.31 -5.87 -16.84
CA ILE A 19 -9.18 -5.30 -15.51
C ILE A 19 -9.23 -6.51 -14.62
N THR A 20 -8.08 -6.93 -14.09
CA THR A 20 -8.06 -7.91 -13.02
C THR A 20 -8.85 -7.24 -11.90
N VAL A 21 -10.13 -7.60 -11.80
CA VAL A 21 -10.91 -7.41 -10.59
C VAL A 21 -10.14 -8.25 -9.59
N ILE A 22 -9.22 -7.61 -8.88
CA ILE A 22 -8.57 -8.19 -7.72
C ILE A 22 -9.76 -8.62 -6.88
N HIS A 23 -9.97 -9.94 -6.77
CA HIS A 23 -10.88 -10.50 -5.80
C HIS A 23 -10.40 -9.93 -4.48
N ALA A 24 -11.14 -8.95 -3.96
CA ALA A 24 -10.84 -8.37 -2.68
C ALA A 24 -10.89 -9.54 -1.70
N GLU A 25 -9.77 -9.85 -1.06
CA GLU A 25 -9.87 -10.59 0.19
C GLU A 25 -10.86 -9.79 1.05
N THR A 26 -11.94 -10.44 1.48
CA THR A 26 -12.98 -9.77 2.24
C THR A 26 -12.41 -9.45 3.61
N PHE A 27 -11.81 -8.27 3.77
CA PHE A 27 -11.38 -7.77 5.07
C PHE A 27 -12.60 -7.69 5.98
N LYS A 28 -12.40 -8.05 7.25
CA LYS A 28 -13.36 -7.66 8.28
C LYS A 28 -13.19 -6.16 8.50
N TYR A 29 -14.17 -5.37 8.08
CA TYR A 29 -14.18 -3.94 8.39
C TYR A 29 -14.46 -3.72 9.87
N GLY A 30 -13.82 -2.72 10.46
CA GLY A 30 -14.02 -2.33 11.85
C GLY A 30 -15.44 -1.84 12.15
N PRO A 31 -15.84 -1.83 13.42
CA PRO A 31 -17.18 -1.39 13.85
C PRO A 31 -17.43 0.11 13.61
N HIS A 32 -16.37 0.88 13.35
CA HIS A 32 -16.43 2.31 13.12
C HIS A 32 -16.66 2.59 11.63
N ASN A 33 -17.90 2.90 11.24
CA ASN A 33 -18.37 3.36 9.91
C ASN A 33 -17.26 3.80 8.93
N THR A 34 -16.56 2.81 8.40
CA THR A 34 -15.36 2.99 7.59
C THR A 34 -15.78 2.95 6.12
N ILE A 35 -15.27 3.87 5.31
CA ILE A 35 -15.45 3.80 3.85
C ILE A 35 -14.89 2.47 3.32
N THR A 36 -15.55 1.85 2.33
CA THR A 36 -15.02 0.60 1.75
C THR A 36 -13.86 0.87 0.80
N ILE A 37 -13.05 -0.16 0.51
CA ILE A 37 -11.99 -0.10 -0.51
C ILE A 37 -12.55 0.35 -1.86
N GLU A 38 -13.71 -0.19 -2.27
CA GLU A 38 -14.32 0.12 -3.56
C GLU A 38 -14.84 1.56 -3.64
N ALA A 39 -15.31 2.09 -2.51
CA ALA A 39 -15.72 3.49 -2.41
C ALA A 39 -14.49 4.40 -2.47
N LEU A 40 -13.46 4.13 -1.66
CA LEU A 40 -12.22 4.92 -1.64
C LEU A 40 -11.54 4.97 -3.01
N GLN A 41 -11.48 3.85 -3.74
CA GLN A 41 -10.91 3.78 -5.09
C GLN A 41 -11.54 4.78 -6.07
N LYS A 42 -12.82 5.11 -5.91
CA LYS A 42 -13.52 6.09 -6.76
C LYS A 42 -13.21 7.53 -6.36
N GLU A 43 -12.71 7.75 -5.15
CA GLU A 43 -12.53 9.06 -4.55
C GLU A 43 -11.07 9.53 -4.48
N ILE A 44 -10.13 8.71 -4.95
CA ILE A 44 -8.72 9.06 -5.13
C ILE A 44 -8.36 9.19 -6.62
N ASP A 45 -7.14 9.69 -6.91
CA ASP A 45 -6.57 9.82 -8.26
C ASP A 45 -5.20 9.11 -8.42
N PHE A 46 -4.88 8.22 -7.49
CA PHE A 46 -3.70 7.35 -7.49
C PHE A 46 -4.13 5.88 -7.32
N ASN A 47 -3.20 4.94 -7.53
CA ASN A 47 -3.52 3.51 -7.36
C ASN A 47 -3.63 3.18 -5.87
N LEU A 48 -4.81 2.74 -5.41
CA LEU A 48 -4.95 2.17 -4.06
C LEU A 48 -4.30 0.80 -4.05
N LEU A 49 -3.28 0.64 -3.21
CA LEU A 49 -2.54 -0.59 -3.05
C LEU A 49 -2.97 -1.30 -1.76
N VAL A 50 -3.25 -2.60 -1.86
CA VAL A 50 -3.82 -3.36 -0.74
C VAL A 50 -3.03 -4.67 -0.56
N PRO A 51 -2.62 -5.04 0.67
CA PRO A 51 -1.93 -6.30 0.92
C PRO A 51 -2.86 -7.49 0.71
N THR A 52 -2.33 -8.58 0.15
CA THR A 52 -3.08 -9.83 -0.10
C THR A 52 -2.62 -10.97 0.80
N LYS A 53 -1.69 -10.72 1.72
CA LYS A 53 -1.23 -11.69 2.72
C LYS A 53 -1.06 -10.99 4.06
N ILE A 54 -2.12 -10.99 4.86
CA ILE A 54 -2.13 -10.55 6.26
C ILE A 54 -2.93 -11.56 7.11
N PRO A 55 -2.79 -11.55 8.44
CA PRO A 55 -3.65 -12.36 9.30
C PRO A 55 -5.13 -12.04 9.09
N LYS A 56 -5.96 -13.07 8.88
CA LYS A 56 -7.38 -12.93 8.49
C LYS A 56 -8.25 -12.34 9.60
N GLU A 57 -7.79 -12.47 10.84
CA GLU A 57 -8.44 -11.95 12.02
C GLU A 57 -8.22 -10.44 12.19
N TRP A 58 -7.29 -9.82 11.45
CA TRP A 58 -7.10 -8.38 11.49
C TRP A 58 -8.33 -7.65 10.95
N VAL A 59 -8.56 -6.49 11.54
CA VAL A 59 -9.71 -5.63 11.25
C VAL A 59 -9.22 -4.42 10.47
N LEU A 60 -9.89 -4.09 9.37
CA LEU A 60 -9.56 -2.94 8.53
C LEU A 60 -10.39 -1.71 8.94
N GLU A 61 -9.70 -0.64 9.32
CA GLU A 61 -10.24 0.71 9.42
C GLU A 61 -9.59 1.56 8.32
N ILE A 62 -10.37 2.36 7.59
CA ILE A 62 -9.90 3.25 6.53
C ILE A 62 -10.16 4.68 6.97
N LYS A 63 -9.10 5.49 6.92
CA LYS A 63 -9.15 6.94 7.16
C LYS A 63 -8.77 7.66 5.88
N ASP A 64 -9.63 8.55 5.44
CA ASP A 64 -9.45 9.37 4.25
C ASP A 64 -8.84 10.74 4.61
N GLY A 65 -7.99 11.26 3.72
CA GLY A 65 -7.37 12.56 3.87
C GLY A 65 -8.30 13.71 3.46
N PRO A 66 -7.86 14.98 3.57
CA PRO A 66 -8.61 16.12 3.07
C PRO A 66 -8.83 16.00 1.56
N ARG A 67 -9.91 16.63 1.08
CA ARG A 67 -10.23 16.68 -0.34
C ARG A 67 -9.62 17.91 -1.02
N LYS A 68 -9.06 17.68 -2.20
CA LYS A 68 -8.63 18.72 -3.13
C LYS A 68 -9.16 18.39 -4.51
N ASN A 69 -9.82 19.35 -5.16
CA ASN A 69 -10.46 19.15 -6.46
C ASN A 69 -11.41 17.94 -6.49
N GLY A 70 -12.13 17.69 -5.39
CA GLY A 70 -13.09 16.59 -5.26
C GLY A 70 -12.49 15.20 -5.01
N LYS A 71 -11.16 15.09 -4.84
CA LYS A 71 -10.46 13.82 -4.58
C LYS A 71 -9.69 13.88 -3.26
N HIS A 72 -9.55 12.75 -2.56
CA HIS A 72 -8.71 12.69 -1.35
C HIS A 72 -7.23 12.76 -1.71
N GLU A 73 -6.47 13.63 -1.04
CA GLU A 73 -5.03 13.79 -1.29
C GLU A 73 -4.20 12.60 -0.77
N TYR A 74 -4.68 11.93 0.27
CA TYR A 74 -4.09 10.70 0.81
C TYR A 74 -5.18 9.82 1.44
N CYS A 75 -4.82 8.59 1.76
CA CYS A 75 -5.63 7.69 2.57
C CYS A 75 -4.71 6.85 3.48
N ASN A 76 -5.29 6.25 4.52
CA ASN A 76 -4.61 5.32 5.40
C ASN A 76 -5.47 4.08 5.60
N LEU A 77 -4.88 2.91 5.33
CA LEU A 77 -5.46 1.61 5.68
C LEU A 77 -4.85 1.17 7.01
N ASN A 78 -5.63 1.25 8.08
CA ASN A 78 -5.26 0.79 9.41
C ASN A 78 -5.70 -0.65 9.60
N PHE A 79 -4.73 -1.53 9.81
CA PHE A 79 -4.97 -2.91 10.17
C PHE A 79 -4.81 -3.06 11.68
N LEU A 80 -5.92 -3.37 12.33
CA LEU A 80 -6.06 -3.54 13.76
C LEU A 80 -6.06 -5.03 14.10
N ASP A 81 -5.75 -5.36 15.34
CA ASP A 81 -5.88 -6.73 15.82
C ASP A 81 -7.36 -7.17 15.84
N LYS A 82 -7.57 -8.47 16.11
CA LYS A 82 -8.92 -9.07 16.06
C LYS A 82 -9.97 -8.45 16.98
N ASN A 83 -9.51 -7.73 18.01
CA ASN A 83 -10.33 -7.11 19.03
C ASN A 83 -10.48 -5.59 18.83
N ASP A 84 -9.89 -5.00 17.78
CA ASP A 84 -9.86 -3.55 17.58
C ASP A 84 -9.24 -2.79 18.77
N GLN A 85 -8.24 -3.39 19.41
CA GLN A 85 -7.54 -2.82 20.57
C GLN A 85 -6.18 -2.26 20.21
N TYR A 86 -5.54 -2.85 19.20
CA TYR A 86 -4.18 -2.49 18.83
C TYR A 86 -4.03 -2.31 17.33
N LEU A 87 -3.45 -1.19 16.94
CA LEU A 87 -2.95 -0.99 15.59
C LEU A 87 -1.77 -1.94 15.35
N MET A 88 -1.93 -2.85 14.38
CA MET A 88 -0.87 -3.75 13.93
C MET A 88 0.00 -3.07 12.89
N MET A 89 -0.63 -2.34 11.96
CA MET A 89 0.04 -1.66 10.87
C MET A 89 -0.85 -0.56 10.29
N SER A 90 -0.27 0.59 9.96
CA SER A 90 -0.89 1.59 9.08
C SER A 90 -0.23 1.54 7.70
N LEU A 91 -1.01 1.72 6.65
CA LEU A 91 -0.54 1.84 5.27
C LEU A 91 -1.00 3.19 4.70
N ASN A 92 -0.17 4.21 4.91
CA ASN A 92 -0.39 5.55 4.39
C ASN A 92 -0.07 5.58 2.90
N GLN A 93 -0.99 6.11 2.10
CA GLN A 93 -0.88 6.13 0.65
C GLN A 93 -1.30 7.48 0.08
N LYS A 94 -0.53 7.94 -0.90
CA LYS A 94 -0.82 9.14 -1.67
C LYS A 94 -0.20 9.03 -3.05
N LYS A 95 -0.58 9.94 -3.94
CA LYS A 95 0.07 10.09 -5.24
C LYS A 95 1.56 10.36 -5.06
N ALA A 96 2.41 9.58 -5.73
CA ALA A 96 3.85 9.72 -5.60
C ALA A 96 4.35 11.04 -6.21
N ILE A 97 5.30 11.65 -5.53
CA ILE A 97 6.16 12.71 -6.08
C ILE A 97 7.58 12.12 -6.13
N PHE A 98 8.22 12.10 -7.31
CA PHE A 98 9.47 11.36 -7.53
C PHE A 98 10.63 11.66 -6.56
N LYS A 99 10.62 12.82 -5.91
CA LYS A 99 11.66 13.24 -4.96
C LYS A 99 11.40 12.83 -3.51
N GLU A 100 10.27 12.18 -3.22
CA GLU A 100 9.87 11.86 -1.84
C GLU A 100 10.79 10.84 -1.17
N LEU A 101 11.41 9.94 -1.94
CA LEU A 101 12.37 8.98 -1.37
C LEU A 101 13.78 9.59 -1.20
N ASP A 102 14.14 10.58 -2.03
CA ASP A 102 15.44 11.26 -1.98
C ASP A 102 15.68 11.99 -0.65
N SER A 103 14.61 12.52 -0.03
CA SER A 103 14.72 13.17 1.27
C SER A 103 15.13 12.20 2.38
N TYR A 104 14.79 10.92 2.28
CA TYR A 104 15.15 9.91 3.28
C TYR A 104 16.56 9.36 3.11
N GLN A 105 17.17 9.54 1.93
CA GLN A 105 18.59 9.19 1.72
C GLN A 105 19.54 10.16 2.44
N ASN A 106 19.08 11.38 2.76
CA ASN A 106 19.89 12.43 3.38
C ASN A 106 19.64 12.62 4.88
N ILE A 107 18.68 11.88 5.47
CA ILE A 107 18.28 12.01 6.88
C ILE A 107 18.80 10.79 7.66
N GLY A 108 20.11 10.81 7.99
CA GLY A 108 20.72 10.03 9.07
C GLY A 108 21.04 8.55 8.79
N ASP A 109 22.06 8.05 9.48
CA ASP A 109 22.67 6.70 9.38
C ASP A 109 21.75 5.50 9.74
N ASN A 110 20.42 5.63 9.65
CA ASN A 110 19.44 4.64 10.14
C ASN A 110 18.51 4.05 9.06
N THR A 111 18.62 4.51 7.82
CA THR A 111 17.82 3.97 6.71
C THR A 111 18.53 2.79 6.06
N GLU A 112 17.87 1.63 6.05
CA GLU A 112 18.31 0.42 5.36
C GLU A 112 17.53 0.26 4.06
N ILE A 113 18.24 0.02 2.96
CA ILE A 113 17.62 -0.33 1.69
C ILE A 113 17.22 -1.82 1.70
N VAL A 114 15.96 -2.11 1.42
CA VAL A 114 15.39 -3.46 1.40
C VAL A 114 14.70 -3.75 0.06
N GLN A 115 14.61 -5.02 -0.32
CA GLN A 115 13.97 -5.44 -1.56
C GLN A 115 12.53 -5.93 -1.32
N ILE A 116 11.57 -5.24 -1.93
CA ILE A 116 10.14 -5.57 -1.96
C ILE A 116 9.82 -6.15 -3.34
N GLY A 117 10.20 -7.42 -3.55
CA GLY A 117 10.12 -8.04 -4.88
C GLY A 117 11.18 -7.44 -5.80
N SER A 118 10.76 -6.73 -6.85
CA SER A 118 11.63 -5.97 -7.76
C SER A 118 11.67 -4.47 -7.46
N ILE A 119 11.04 -4.04 -6.35
CA ILE A 119 10.94 -2.64 -5.94
C ILE A 119 11.89 -2.40 -4.77
N GLU A 120 12.64 -1.32 -4.83
CA GLU A 120 13.46 -0.86 -3.72
C GLU A 120 12.58 -0.16 -2.67
N GLY A 121 12.77 -0.52 -1.40
CA GLY A 121 12.13 0.11 -0.25
C GLY A 121 13.16 0.63 0.75
N HIS A 122 12.76 1.65 1.50
CA HIS A 122 13.56 2.30 2.53
C HIS A 122 12.97 1.93 3.89
N TYR A 123 13.68 1.13 4.65
CA TYR A 123 13.32 0.77 6.01
C TYR A 123 14.05 1.66 7.02
N GLU A 124 13.32 2.19 7.99
CA GLU A 124 13.87 2.99 9.08
C GLU A 124 13.30 2.47 10.39
N ALA A 125 14.14 1.90 11.26
CA ALA A 125 13.70 1.40 12.55
C ALA A 125 13.42 2.55 13.54
N TRP A 126 12.56 2.33 14.55
CA TRP A 126 12.32 3.36 15.57
C TRP A 126 13.61 3.81 16.27
N VAL A 127 13.69 5.08 16.67
CA VAL A 127 14.83 5.61 17.44
C VAL A 127 14.95 4.83 18.77
N GLY A 128 16.12 4.24 19.04
CA GLY A 128 16.37 3.40 20.22
C GLY A 128 16.38 1.89 19.95
N THR A 129 16.08 1.46 18.73
CA THR A 129 16.09 0.04 18.32
C THR A 129 17.45 -0.48 17.83
N ARG A 130 18.48 0.39 17.81
CA ARG A 130 19.86 0.04 17.38
C ARG A 130 20.46 -1.16 18.13
N ASN A 131 19.93 -1.51 19.31
CA ASN A 131 20.35 -2.66 20.12
C ASN A 131 19.40 -3.89 20.05
N GLY A 132 18.48 -3.94 19.08
CA GLY A 132 17.93 -5.20 18.56
C GLY A 132 16.64 -5.78 19.14
N ASN A 133 15.94 -5.12 20.07
CA ASN A 133 14.81 -5.78 20.78
C ASN A 133 13.42 -5.14 20.66
N ILE A 134 13.26 -4.04 19.90
CA ILE A 134 11.96 -3.39 19.75
C ILE A 134 11.50 -3.53 18.29
N PRO A 135 10.35 -4.17 18.00
CA PRO A 135 9.84 -4.31 16.65
C PRO A 135 9.37 -2.97 16.07
N GLY A 136 9.38 -2.90 14.75
CA GLY A 136 8.73 -1.84 14.00
C GLY A 136 9.64 -0.71 13.51
N GLY A 137 8.97 0.23 12.85
CA GLY A 137 9.58 1.38 12.19
C GLY A 137 8.70 1.82 11.03
N PHE A 138 9.36 2.40 10.04
CA PHE A 138 8.79 2.81 8.77
C PHE A 138 9.35 1.94 7.65
N LEU A 139 8.50 1.55 6.71
CA LEU A 139 8.91 1.01 5.42
C LEU A 139 8.26 1.85 4.32
N ARG A 140 9.08 2.48 3.48
CA ARG A 140 8.62 3.44 2.46
C ARG A 140 9.05 3.00 1.07
N TRP A 141 8.17 3.10 0.09
CA TRP A 141 8.48 2.81 -1.30
C TRP A 141 7.49 3.49 -2.25
N ILE A 142 7.81 3.47 -3.55
CA ILE A 142 6.89 3.89 -4.61
C ILE A 142 6.54 2.68 -5.47
N GLN A 143 5.25 2.44 -5.67
CA GLN A 143 4.74 1.36 -6.51
C GLN A 143 3.60 1.88 -7.37
N LYS A 144 3.67 1.66 -8.69
CA LYS A 144 2.62 2.09 -9.66
C LYS A 144 2.24 3.58 -9.53
N GLY A 145 3.19 4.47 -9.24
CA GLY A 145 2.92 5.90 -9.07
C GLY A 145 2.24 6.28 -7.75
N THR A 146 2.16 5.35 -6.79
CA THR A 146 1.68 5.60 -5.42
C THR A 146 2.85 5.55 -4.46
N TYR A 147 3.00 6.59 -3.64
CA TYR A 147 3.87 6.58 -2.47
C TYR A 147 3.18 5.80 -1.37
N VAL A 148 3.92 4.88 -0.75
CA VAL A 148 3.43 4.05 0.34
C VAL A 148 4.37 4.19 1.53
N GLU A 149 3.80 4.42 2.70
CA GLU A 149 4.48 4.32 3.98
C GLU A 149 3.73 3.34 4.87
N MET A 150 4.39 2.22 5.17
CA MET A 150 3.96 1.26 6.15
C MET A 150 4.57 1.63 7.51
N VAL A 151 3.73 1.79 8.52
CA VAL A 151 4.14 2.10 9.89
C VAL A 151 3.68 0.99 10.82
N SER A 152 4.59 0.49 11.66
CA SER A 152 4.24 -0.46 12.71
C SER A 152 5.13 -0.31 13.93
N SER A 153 4.61 -0.63 15.12
CA SER A 153 5.39 -0.81 16.35
C SER A 153 5.29 -2.25 16.87
N ARG A 154 4.78 -3.17 16.05
CA ARG A 154 4.47 -4.56 16.43
C ARG A 154 5.07 -5.58 15.49
N LEU A 155 5.23 -5.22 14.23
CA LEU A 155 5.81 -6.06 13.21
C LEU A 155 7.33 -5.85 13.18
N SER A 156 8.08 -6.93 13.09
CA SER A 156 9.49 -6.88 12.74
C SER A 156 9.69 -6.36 11.32
N LYS A 157 10.91 -5.93 10.99
CA LYS A 157 11.32 -5.57 9.63
C LYS A 157 10.94 -6.65 8.61
N GLU A 158 11.21 -7.91 8.94
CA GLU A 158 10.96 -9.04 8.04
C GLU A 158 9.46 -9.22 7.78
N GLU A 159 8.62 -9.14 8.81
CA GLU A 159 7.16 -9.19 8.66
C GLU A 159 6.64 -8.03 7.80
N MET A 160 7.12 -6.81 8.02
CA MET A 160 6.76 -5.63 7.21
C MET A 160 7.12 -5.83 5.74
N VAL A 161 8.34 -6.29 5.44
CA VAL A 161 8.79 -6.56 4.06
C VAL A 161 7.98 -7.70 3.42
N ASN A 162 7.66 -8.76 4.17
CA ASN A 162 6.86 -9.88 3.66
C ASN A 162 5.42 -9.47 3.33
N ILE A 163 4.80 -8.63 4.16
CA ILE A 163 3.48 -8.04 3.86
C ILE A 163 3.59 -7.14 2.63
N ALA A 164 4.62 -6.29 2.57
CA ALA A 164 4.81 -5.37 1.44
C ALA A 164 4.93 -6.10 0.10
N LYS A 165 5.61 -7.25 0.06
CA LYS A 165 5.70 -8.11 -1.14
C LYS A 165 4.35 -8.67 -1.61
N SER A 166 3.33 -8.67 -0.77
CA SER A 166 1.98 -9.15 -1.10
C SER A 166 1.05 -8.06 -1.63
N ILE A 167 1.50 -6.80 -1.65
CA ILE A 167 0.69 -5.65 -2.03
C ILE A 167 0.48 -5.60 -3.55
N LYS A 168 -0.77 -5.35 -3.97
CA LYS A 168 -1.17 -5.27 -5.38
C LYS A 168 -1.85 -3.96 -5.72
#